data_AF-A0A9P9M9U9-F1
#
_entry.id   AF-A0A9P9M9U9-F1
#
_cell.length_a   1.000
_cell.length_b   1.000
_cell.length_c   1.000
_cell.angle_alpha   90.00
_cell.angle_beta   90.00
_cell.angle_gamma   90.00
#
_symmetry.space_group_name_H-M   'P 1'
#
loop_
_entity.id
_entity.type
_entity.pdbx_description
1 polymer ?
#
loop_
_entity_poly.entity_id
_entity_poly.type
_entity_poly.pdbx_seq_one_letter_code
_entity_poly.pdbx_strand_id
1 'polypeptide(L)'
;WPIRLVNRPLDILSASALQPTASDDDYVLGDWAGTEFVSPAADEAKLRVLMHVVDQMFDRAEETLRHTHHRLRCWLQTYYLRHFRPAPFQSLQTTAARAGYIAIWKRFICYVFRV
;
A
#
# COMPACT_ATOMS: atom_id res chain seq x y z
N TRP A 1 -23.18 9.23 -7.32
CA TRP A 1 -21.73 9.41 -7.54
C TRP A 1 -21.44 10.90 -7.65
N PRO A 2 -20.45 11.46 -6.94
CA PRO A 2 -20.41 12.92 -6.72
C PRO A 2 -19.87 13.68 -7.94
N ILE A 3 -20.46 14.85 -8.18
CA ILE A 3 -20.23 15.80 -9.29
C ILE A 3 -18.76 16.22 -9.47
N ARG A 4 -17.90 16.02 -8.45
CA ARG A 4 -16.48 16.40 -8.45
C ARG A 4 -15.58 15.56 -9.38
N LEU A 5 -16.04 14.37 -9.80
CA LEU A 5 -15.27 13.45 -10.65
C LEU A 5 -15.75 13.41 -12.10
N VAL A 6 -16.73 14.27 -12.46
CA VAL A 6 -17.19 14.38 -13.84
C VAL A 6 -16.01 14.83 -14.72
N ASN A 7 -15.75 14.11 -15.81
CA ASN A 7 -14.64 14.33 -16.74
C ASN A 7 -13.22 14.11 -16.18
N ARG A 8 -13.06 13.31 -15.12
CA ARG A 8 -11.74 12.86 -14.64
C ARG A 8 -11.42 11.45 -15.17
N PRO A 9 -10.16 11.14 -15.49
CA PRO A 9 -9.76 9.82 -15.96
C PRO A 9 -9.71 8.82 -14.80
N LEU A 10 -10.88 8.38 -14.35
CA LEU A 10 -11.03 7.43 -13.23
C LEU A 10 -10.43 6.06 -13.55
N ASP A 11 -10.42 5.70 -14.82
CA ASP A 11 -9.77 4.53 -15.39
C ASP A 11 -8.25 4.60 -15.18
N ILE A 12 -7.60 5.72 -15.51
CA ILE A 12 -6.15 5.91 -15.30
C ILE A 12 -5.81 5.91 -13.81
N LEU A 13 -6.62 6.57 -12.98
CA LEU A 13 -6.44 6.55 -11.51
C LEU A 13 -6.62 5.14 -10.92
N SER A 14 -7.50 4.33 -11.51
CA SER A 14 -7.68 2.94 -11.09
C SER A 14 -6.54 2.05 -11.57
N ALA A 15 -6.07 2.24 -12.81
CA ALA A 15 -4.97 1.49 -13.40
C ALA A 15 -3.64 1.75 -12.69
N SER A 16 -3.36 3.01 -12.35
CA SER A 16 -2.15 3.41 -11.61
C SER A 16 -2.03 2.74 -10.24
N ALA A 17 -3.15 2.39 -9.61
CA ALA A 17 -3.17 1.68 -8.33
C ALA A 17 -3.01 0.15 -8.44
N LEU A 18 -3.05 -0.45 -9.64
CA LEU A 18 -2.89 -1.90 -9.79
C LEU A 18 -1.46 -2.34 -9.46
N GLN A 19 -1.24 -3.60 -9.09
CA GLN A 19 0.14 -4.06 -8.87
C GLN A 19 0.85 -4.30 -10.21
N PRO A 20 2.17 -4.10 -10.28
CA PRO A 20 2.94 -4.38 -11.49
C PRO A 20 2.81 -5.85 -11.88
N THR A 21 2.68 -6.10 -13.17
CA THR A 21 2.65 -7.47 -13.71
C THR A 21 4.08 -7.98 -13.89
N ALA A 22 4.24 -9.27 -14.19
CA ALA A 22 5.55 -9.85 -14.51
C ALA A 22 6.06 -9.48 -15.92
N SER A 23 5.32 -8.64 -16.66
CA SER A 23 5.72 -8.21 -18.00
C SER A 23 6.97 -7.33 -17.94
N ASP A 24 7.76 -7.40 -19.01
CA ASP A 24 8.89 -6.49 -19.26
C ASP A 24 8.54 -5.39 -20.28
N ASP A 25 7.26 -5.32 -20.64
CA ASP A 25 6.71 -4.26 -21.49
C ASP A 25 6.27 -3.05 -20.67
N ASP A 26 6.15 -1.92 -21.34
CA ASP A 26 5.56 -0.72 -20.79
C ASP A 26 4.10 -0.96 -20.35
N TYR A 27 3.73 -0.41 -19.20
CA TYR A 27 2.38 -0.56 -18.66
C TYR A 27 1.50 0.61 -19.09
N VAL A 28 0.63 0.36 -20.07
CA VAL A 28 -0.35 1.34 -20.56
C VAL A 28 -1.46 1.54 -19.53
N LEU A 29 -1.55 2.75 -18.97
CA LEU A 29 -2.54 3.12 -17.96
C LEU A 29 -3.87 3.57 -18.60
N GLY A 30 -3.79 4.14 -19.80
CA GLY A 30 -4.94 4.61 -20.58
C GLY A 30 -4.63 5.89 -21.36
N ASP A 31 -5.62 6.37 -22.12
CA ASP A 31 -5.57 7.68 -22.80
C ASP A 31 -6.50 8.66 -22.09
N TRP A 32 -6.04 9.89 -21.90
CA TRP A 32 -6.91 10.98 -21.48
C TRP A 32 -6.59 12.26 -22.24
N ALA A 33 -7.62 12.82 -22.88
CA ALA A 33 -7.54 14.03 -23.69
C ALA A 33 -6.49 13.94 -24.82
N GLY A 34 -6.29 12.75 -25.40
CA GLY A 34 -5.31 12.51 -26.47
C GLY A 34 -3.85 12.43 -25.99
N THR A 35 -3.65 12.32 -24.67
CA THR A 35 -2.35 12.01 -24.06
C THR A 35 -2.40 10.59 -23.52
N GLU A 36 -1.51 9.75 -24.02
CA GLU A 36 -1.33 8.39 -23.51
C GLU A 36 -0.51 8.42 -22.22
N PHE A 37 -1.04 7.79 -21.18
CA PHE A 37 -0.36 7.61 -19.90
C PHE A 37 0.24 6.20 -19.88
N VAL A 38 1.57 6.15 -19.79
CA VAL A 38 2.33 4.91 -19.81
C VAL A 38 3.34 4.94 -18.69
N SER A 39 3.43 3.84 -17.94
CA SER A 39 4.51 3.61 -16.97
C SER A 39 5.61 2.79 -17.64
N PRO A 40 6.85 3.31 -17.75
CA PRO A 40 7.94 2.62 -18.44
C PRO A 40 8.28 1.27 -17.78
N ALA A 41 8.66 0.28 -18.60
CA ALA A 41 9.05 -1.05 -18.14
C ALA A 41 10.14 -1.02 -17.05
N ALA A 42 11.11 -0.11 -17.18
CA ALA A 42 12.18 0.07 -16.19
C ALA A 42 11.64 0.52 -14.82
N ASP A 43 10.58 1.32 -14.78
CA ASP A 43 9.95 1.76 -13.54
C ASP A 43 9.01 0.69 -12.99
N GLU A 44 8.30 -0.05 -13.84
CA GLU A 44 7.53 -1.25 -13.44
C GLU A 44 8.42 -2.33 -12.81
N ALA A 45 9.64 -2.53 -13.34
CA ALA A 45 10.62 -3.44 -12.75
C ALA A 45 11.04 -3.00 -11.34
N LYS A 46 11.27 -1.69 -11.12
CA LYS A 46 11.55 -1.14 -9.79
C LYS A 46 10.35 -1.30 -8.86
N LEU A 47 9.13 -1.08 -9.35
CA LEU A 47 7.90 -1.26 -8.59
C LEU A 47 7.72 -2.72 -8.16
N ARG A 48 8.03 -3.70 -9.02
CA ARG A 48 7.99 -5.13 -8.64
C ARG A 48 8.89 -5.42 -7.45
N VAL A 49 10.14 -4.94 -7.51
CA VAL A 49 11.09 -5.08 -6.40
C VAL A 49 10.55 -4.40 -5.15
N LEU A 50 10.01 -3.19 -5.29
CA LEU A 50 9.43 -2.46 -4.17
C LEU A 50 8.24 -3.21 -3.54
N MET A 51 7.36 -3.82 -4.34
CA MET A 51 6.23 -4.61 -3.82
C MET A 51 6.70 -5.81 -3.00
N HIS A 52 7.80 -6.45 -3.42
CA HIS A 52 8.41 -7.53 -2.65
C HIS A 52 9.03 -7.01 -1.34
N VAL A 53 9.71 -5.86 -1.38
CA VAL A 53 10.26 -5.20 -0.19
C VAL A 53 9.14 -4.81 0.79
N VAL A 54 7.98 -4.38 0.30
CA VAL A 54 6.81 -4.06 1.14
C VAL A 54 6.33 -5.31 1.89
N ASP A 55 6.24 -6.47 1.24
CA ASP A 55 5.90 -7.72 1.94
C ASP A 55 6.88 -8.01 3.06
N GLN A 56 8.18 -7.95 2.77
CA GLN A 56 9.24 -8.19 3.76
C GLN A 56 9.21 -7.17 4.90
N MET A 57 8.88 -5.90 4.62
CA MET A 57 8.74 -4.86 5.63
C MET A 57 7.62 -5.22 6.61
N PHE A 58 6.46 -5.65 6.11
CA PHE A 58 5.34 -6.07 6.96
C PHE A 58 5.67 -7.33 7.75
N ASP A 59 6.31 -8.32 7.14
CA ASP A 59 6.76 -9.53 7.85
C ASP A 59 7.69 -9.18 9.02
N ARG A 60 8.68 -8.32 8.78
CA ARG A 60 9.64 -7.88 9.82
C ARG A 60 8.98 -7.03 10.90
N ALA A 61 8.06 -6.15 10.52
CA ALA A 61 7.33 -5.32 11.47
C ALA A 61 6.44 -6.18 12.38
N GLU A 62 5.78 -7.19 11.83
CA GLU A 62 4.97 -8.13 12.58
C GLU A 62 5.81 -8.99 13.53
N GLU A 63 6.96 -9.47 13.06
CA GLU A 63 7.90 -10.21 13.91
C GLU A 63 8.44 -9.36 15.06
N THR A 64 8.83 -8.11 14.76
CA THR A 64 9.24 -7.14 15.79
C THR A 64 8.12 -6.92 16.81
N LEU A 65 6.88 -6.77 16.35
CA LEU A 65 5.73 -6.61 17.22
C LEU A 65 5.49 -7.85 18.11
N ARG A 66 5.67 -9.06 17.57
CA ARG A 66 5.55 -10.32 18.30
C ARG A 66 6.53 -10.42 19.47
N HIS A 67 7.76 -9.93 19.26
CA HIS A 67 8.82 -9.89 20.27
C HIS A 67 8.78 -8.66 21.18
N THR A 68 7.95 -7.67 20.87
CA THR A 68 7.82 -6.45 21.68
C THR A 68 7.06 -6.73 22.99
N HIS A 69 7.62 -6.27 24.11
CA HIS A 69 7.03 -6.46 25.43
C HIS A 69 5.60 -5.86 25.52
N HIS A 70 4.71 -6.51 26.28
CA HIS A 70 3.30 -6.11 26.41
C HIS A 70 3.12 -4.62 26.77
N ARG A 71 3.91 -4.12 27.74
CA ARG A 71 3.85 -2.70 28.14
C ARG A 71 4.14 -1.75 26.98
N LEU A 72 5.16 -2.05 26.16
CA LEU A 72 5.49 -1.22 24.99
C LEU A 72 4.37 -1.26 23.96
N ARG A 73 3.76 -2.43 23.72
CA ARG A 73 2.59 -2.55 22.84
C ARG A 73 1.40 -1.73 23.33
N CYS A 74 1.17 -1.65 24.63
CA CYS A 74 0.13 -0.79 25.20
C CYS A 74 0.43 0.70 24.99
N TRP A 75 1.70 1.11 25.13
CA TRP A 75 2.13 2.48 24.86
C TRP A 75 1.93 2.90 23.40
N LEU A 76 2.10 1.99 22.43
CA LEU A 76 1.84 2.29 21.00
C LEU A 76 0.40 2.70 20.71
N GLN A 77 -0.58 2.24 21.50
CA GLN A 77 -1.99 2.63 21.37
C GLN A 77 -2.40 3.76 22.34
N THR A 78 -1.44 4.32 23.06
CA THR A 78 -1.70 5.32 24.09
C THR A 78 -1.50 6.72 23.53
N TYR A 79 -2.54 7.56 23.62
CA TYR A 79 -2.46 9.00 23.33
C TYR A 79 -2.12 9.84 24.56
N TYR A 80 -2.20 9.27 25.77
CA TYR A 80 -1.94 9.95 27.04
C TYR A 80 -0.45 9.92 27.40
N LEU A 81 0.08 11.05 27.89
CA LEU A 81 1.51 11.18 28.20
C LEU A 81 1.94 10.42 29.48
N ARG A 82 1.02 10.26 30.46
CA ARG A 82 1.38 9.85 31.83
C ARG A 82 0.95 8.44 32.24
N HIS A 83 0.03 7.82 31.50
CA HIS A 83 -0.48 6.48 31.80
C HIS A 83 -0.75 5.73 30.50
N PHE A 84 -0.42 4.44 30.46
CA PHE A 84 -0.69 3.61 29.29
C PHE A 84 -2.14 3.12 29.29
N ARG A 85 -2.75 3.04 28.10
CA ARG A 85 -4.00 2.33 27.88
C ARG A 85 -3.73 0.83 27.95
N PRO A 86 -4.43 0.03 28.77
CA PRO A 86 -4.22 -1.41 28.89
C PRO A 86 -4.80 -2.20 27.69
N ALA A 87 -4.67 -1.65 26.48
CA ALA A 87 -5.01 -2.27 25.22
C ALA A 87 -3.71 -2.38 24.41
N PRO A 88 -3.11 -3.57 24.30
CA PRO A 88 -1.88 -3.72 23.53
C PRO A 88 -2.16 -3.56 22.05
N PHE A 89 -1.23 -2.93 21.32
CA PHE A 89 -1.18 -3.04 19.87
C PHE A 89 -1.01 -4.50 19.46
N GLN A 90 -1.90 -4.98 18.58
CA GLN A 90 -1.95 -6.36 18.12
C GLN A 90 -1.70 -6.41 16.62
N SER A 91 -1.11 -7.52 16.15
CA SER A 91 -1.06 -7.82 14.73
C SER A 91 -2.46 -8.14 14.19
N LEU A 92 -2.57 -8.14 12.86
CA LEU A 92 -3.82 -8.50 12.19
C LEU A 92 -4.09 -9.99 12.44
N GLN A 93 -5.22 -10.28 13.09
CA GLN A 93 -5.54 -11.62 13.61
C GLN A 93 -5.80 -12.65 12.51
N THR A 94 -6.24 -12.22 11.32
CA THR A 94 -6.56 -13.12 10.21
C THR A 94 -5.64 -12.88 9.02
N THR A 95 -5.26 -13.97 8.36
CA THR A 95 -4.47 -13.93 7.12
C THR A 95 -5.17 -13.14 6.02
N ALA A 96 -6.50 -13.20 5.95
CA ALA A 96 -7.29 -12.42 5.01
C ALA A 96 -7.26 -10.90 5.30
N ALA A 97 -7.42 -10.49 6.57
CA ALA A 97 -7.32 -9.07 6.93
C ALA A 97 -5.91 -8.53 6.70
N ARG A 98 -4.89 -9.35 7.00
CA ARG A 98 -3.49 -9.07 6.70
C ARG A 98 -3.25 -8.85 5.21
N ALA A 99 -3.66 -9.81 4.37
CA ALA A 99 -3.52 -9.71 2.92
C ALA A 99 -4.25 -8.49 2.36
N GLY A 100 -5.47 -8.20 2.84
CA GLY A 100 -6.23 -7.02 2.44
C GLY A 100 -5.53 -5.71 2.81
N TYR A 101 -5.00 -5.61 4.03
CA TYR A 101 -4.27 -4.43 4.50
C TYR A 101 -3.00 -4.17 3.69
N ILE A 102 -2.18 -5.21 3.47
CA ILE A 102 -0.97 -5.12 2.64
C ILE A 102 -1.34 -4.76 1.20
N ALA A 103 -2.41 -5.34 0.64
CA ALA A 103 -2.87 -5.01 -0.70
C ALA A 103 -3.26 -3.54 -0.85
N ILE A 104 -3.90 -2.93 0.16
CA ILE A 104 -4.23 -1.50 0.16
C ILE A 104 -2.95 -0.66 0.15
N TRP A 105 -1.95 -0.99 0.97
CA TRP A 105 -0.66 -0.31 0.98
C TRP A 105 0.07 -0.42 -0.35
N LYS A 106 0.11 -1.62 -0.94
CA LYS A 106 0.70 -1.85 -2.25
C LYS A 106 0.02 -1.01 -3.33
N ARG A 107 -1.32 -0.94 -3.34
CA ARG A 107 -2.09 -0.09 -4.26
C ARG A 107 -1.76 1.38 -4.10
N PHE A 108 -1.68 1.86 -2.85
CA PHE A 108 -1.31 3.24 -2.55
C PHE A 108 0.10 3.57 -3.04
N ILE A 109 1.07 2.69 -2.78
CA ILE A 109 2.46 2.87 -3.23
C ILE A 109 2.54 2.89 -4.76
N CYS A 110 1.87 1.94 -5.44
CA CYS A 110 1.81 1.91 -6.90
C CYS A 110 1.22 3.21 -7.48
N TYR A 111 0.12 3.68 -6.90
CA TYR A 111 -0.51 4.94 -7.29
C TYR A 111 0.45 6.13 -7.14
N VAL A 112 1.13 6.25 -5.99
CA VAL A 112 2.05 7.37 -5.71
C VAL A 112 3.27 7.40 -6.63
N PHE A 113 3.78 6.24 -7.03
CA PHE A 113 4.98 6.17 -7.86
C PHE A 113 4.69 6.16 -9.38
N ARG A 114 3.43 6.03 -9.80
CA ARG A 114 3.03 6.07 -11.22
C ARG A 114 2.33 7.36 -11.65
N VAL A 115 1.74 8.12 -10.72
CA VAL A 115 1.09 9.41 -10.96
C VAL A 115 2.08 10.55 -10.76
#